data_AF-A0A519F948-F1
#
_entry.id   AF-A0A519F948-F1
#
_cell.length_a   1.000
_cell.length_b   1.000
_cell.length_c   1.000
_cell.angle_alpha   90.00
_cell.angle_beta   90.00
_cell.angle_gamma   90.00
#
_symmetry.space_group_name_H-M   'P 1'
#
loop_
_entity.id
_entity.type
_entity.pdbx_description
1 polymer ?
#
loop_
_entity_poly.entity_id
_entity_poly.type
_entity_poly.pdbx_seq_one_letter_code
_entity_poly.pdbx_strand_id
1 'polypeptide(L)'
;MEREELAGWLRLTLTPGIGNGAARKLLAAFGLPADVFRQPLEALRQVVSAAGATALLTRPATLDALVEQTWTWLNSVDDTGAARRVVTLGDPGYPPSLLELSD
;
A
#
# COMPACT_ATOMS: atom_id res chain seq x y z
N MET A 1 4.76 -6.81 10.53
CA MET A 1 4.79 -6.49 9.09
C MET A 1 6.04 -7.10 8.51
N GLU A 2 5.88 -7.99 7.53
CA GLU A 2 6.97 -8.56 6.76
C GLU A 2 7.41 -7.60 5.64
N ARG A 3 8.62 -7.80 5.11
CA ARG A 3 9.18 -6.91 4.07
C ARG A 3 8.36 -6.92 2.78
N GLU A 4 7.84 -8.08 2.39
CA GLU A 4 6.98 -8.22 1.21
C GLU A 4 5.63 -7.52 1.38
N GLU A 5 5.07 -7.58 2.60
CA GLU A 5 3.87 -6.84 2.96
C GLU A 5 4.11 -5.33 2.81
N LEU A 6 5.22 -4.80 3.36
CA LEU A 6 5.64 -3.41 3.18
C LEU A 6 5.76 -3.02 1.70
N ALA A 7 6.39 -3.87 0.88
CA ALA A 7 6.54 -3.62 -0.55
C ALA A 7 5.19 -3.53 -1.27
N GLY A 8 4.22 -4.38 -0.89
CA GLY A 8 2.86 -4.31 -1.38
C GLY A 8 2.19 -2.96 -1.05
N TRP A 9 2.30 -2.52 0.20
CA TRP A 9 1.73 -1.24 0.64
C TRP A 9 2.39 -0.04 -0.06
N LEU A 10 3.72 0.00 -0.12
CA LEU A 10 4.45 1.06 -0.83
C LEU A 10 4.10 1.10 -2.31
N ARG A 11 3.99 -0.06 -2.98
CA ARG A 11 3.60 -0.13 -4.39
C ARG A 11 2.19 0.44 -4.60
N LEU A 12 1.24 0.12 -3.72
CA LEU A 12 -0.12 0.62 -3.83
C LEU A 12 -0.17 2.14 -3.71
N THR A 13 0.57 2.72 -2.76
CA THR A 13 0.66 4.17 -2.55
C THR A 13 1.43 4.89 -3.67
N LEU A 14 2.45 4.24 -4.26
CA LEU A 14 3.23 4.79 -5.37
C LEU A 14 2.51 4.67 -6.73
N THR A 15 1.38 3.97 -6.81
CA THR A 15 0.71 3.74 -8.10
C THR A 15 0.02 5.02 -8.56
N PRO A 16 0.42 5.62 -9.70
CA PRO A 16 -0.17 6.85 -10.18
C PRO A 16 -1.65 6.67 -10.51
N GLY A 17 -2.47 7.64 -10.09
CA GLY A 17 -3.93 7.59 -10.26
C GLY A 17 -4.67 6.72 -9.23
N ILE A 18 -3.96 6.08 -8.30
CA ILE A 18 -4.56 5.37 -7.16
C ILE A 18 -4.46 6.26 -5.92
N GLY A 19 -5.50 7.05 -5.67
CA GLY A 19 -5.64 7.80 -4.42
C GLY A 19 -6.14 6.93 -3.26
N ASN A 20 -6.19 7.51 -2.05
CA ASN A 20 -6.62 6.83 -0.82
C ASN A 20 -7.97 6.10 -0.97
N GLY A 21 -8.95 6.74 -1.61
CA GLY A 21 -10.26 6.13 -1.86
C GLY A 21 -10.22 4.93 -2.81
N ALA A 22 -9.39 4.98 -3.85
CA ALA A 22 -9.21 3.85 -4.78
C ALA A 22 -8.46 2.70 -4.12
N ALA A 23 -7.39 3.00 -3.38
CA ALA A 23 -6.65 2.01 -2.59
C ALA A 23 -7.58 1.29 -1.60
N ARG A 24 -8.41 2.03 -0.86
CA ARG A 24 -9.38 1.44 0.08
C ARG A 24 -10.39 0.52 -0.60
N LYS A 25 -10.92 0.92 -1.77
CA LYS A 25 -11.84 0.07 -2.55
C LYS A 25 -11.18 -1.23 -3.04
N LEU A 26 -9.93 -1.14 -3.51
CA LEU A 26 -9.15 -2.32 -3.92
C LEU A 26 -8.93 -3.27 -2.75
N LEU A 27 -8.57 -2.74 -1.59
CA LEU A 27 -8.33 -3.55 -0.39
C LEU A 27 -9.62 -4.17 0.13
N ALA A 28 -10.75 -3.45 0.08
CA ALA A 28 -12.06 -3.99 0.43
C ALA A 28 -12.52 -5.10 -0.53
N ALA A 29 -12.18 -4.99 -1.83
CA ALA A 29 -12.58 -5.96 -2.84
C ALA A 29 -11.69 -7.20 -2.88
N PHE A 30 -10.38 -7.04 -2.67
CA PHE A 30 -9.39 -8.09 -2.92
C PHE A 30 -8.55 -8.48 -1.70
N GLY A 31 -8.65 -7.75 -0.58
CA GLY A 31 -7.89 -8.02 0.62
C GLY A 31 -6.57 -7.27 0.66
N LEU A 32 -5.45 -7.98 0.82
CA LEU A 32 -4.14 -7.35 1.01
C LEU A 32 -3.55 -6.85 -0.31
N PRO A 33 -2.58 -5.91 -0.29
CA PRO A 33 -1.96 -5.41 -1.53
C PRO A 33 -1.39 -6.53 -2.41
N ALA A 34 -0.83 -7.59 -1.81
CA ALA A 34 -0.33 -8.74 -2.55
C ALA A 34 -1.43 -9.41 -3.39
N ASP A 35 -2.64 -9.54 -2.84
CA ASP A 35 -3.80 -10.12 -3.52
C ASP A 35 -4.33 -9.19 -4.61
N VAL A 36 -4.30 -7.87 -4.40
CA VAL A 36 -4.64 -6.87 -5.42
C VAL A 36 -3.74 -7.04 -6.65
N PHE A 37 -2.43 -7.15 -6.47
CA PHE A 37 -1.48 -7.29 -7.59
C PHE A 37 -1.51 -8.67 -8.27
N ARG A 38 -2.19 -9.66 -7.69
CA ARG A 38 -2.45 -10.97 -8.30
C ARG A 38 -3.70 -10.97 -9.19
N GLN A 39 -4.55 -9.95 -9.09
CA GLN A 39 -5.77 -9.88 -9.88
C GLN A 39 -5.48 -9.58 -11.36
N PRO A 40 -6.28 -10.16 -12.28
CA PRO A 40 -6.21 -9.80 -13.70
C PRO A 40 -6.67 -8.35 -13.92
N LEU A 41 -6.23 -7.75 -15.03
CA LEU A 41 -6.61 -6.38 -15.43
C LEU A 41 -8.14 -6.17 -15.38
N GLU A 42 -8.89 -7.18 -15.81
CA GLU A 42 -10.34 -7.19 -15.91
C GLU A 42 -11.01 -6.97 -14.55
N ALA A 43 -10.52 -7.65 -13.52
CA ALA A 43 -11.01 -7.53 -12.15
C ALA A 43 -10.64 -6.17 -11.55
N LEU A 44 -9.39 -5.72 -11.77
CA LEU A 44 -8.94 -4.40 -11.31
C LEU A 44 -9.79 -3.26 -11.91
N ARG A 45 -10.18 -3.37 -13.18
CA ARG A 45 -11.03 -2.40 -13.87
C ARG A 45 -12.46 -2.31 -13.35
N GLN A 46 -12.94 -3.29 -12.59
CA GLN A 46 -14.25 -3.20 -11.91
C GLN A 46 -14.20 -2.24 -10.72
N VAL A 47 -13.00 -1.98 -10.18
CA VAL A 47 -12.82 -1.20 -8.94
C VAL A 47 -12.23 0.17 -9.22
N VAL A 48 -11.31 0.25 -10.20
CA VAL A 48 -10.59 1.48 -10.55
C VAL A 48 -10.66 1.78 -12.05
N SER A 49 -10.26 2.99 -12.44
CA SER A 49 -10.23 3.40 -13.84
C SER A 49 -9.28 2.51 -14.67
N ALA A 50 -9.48 2.46 -15.99
CA ALA A 50 -8.61 1.69 -16.89
C ALA A 50 -7.13 2.11 -16.78
N ALA A 51 -6.86 3.41 -16.61
CA ALA A 51 -5.51 3.92 -16.39
C ALA A 51 -4.93 3.42 -15.06
N GLY A 52 -5.70 3.47 -13.97
CA GLY A 52 -5.28 2.97 -12.66
C GLY A 52 -5.04 1.46 -12.65
N ALA A 53 -5.89 0.69 -13.32
CA ALA A 53 -5.74 -0.76 -13.44
C ALA A 53 -4.46 -1.15 -14.19
N THR A 54 -4.14 -0.48 -15.30
CA THR A 54 -2.88 -0.68 -16.03
C THR A 54 -1.66 -0.24 -15.19
N ALA A 55 -1.78 0.86 -14.46
CA ALA A 55 -0.72 1.34 -13.58
C ALA A 55 -0.41 0.32 -12.47
N LEU A 56 -1.42 -0.32 -11.87
CA LEU A 56 -1.26 -1.35 -10.85
C LEU A 56 -0.48 -2.58 -11.37
N LEU A 57 -0.65 -2.95 -12.64
CA LEU A 57 0.09 -4.06 -13.25
C LEU A 57 1.56 -3.74 -13.51
N THR A 58 1.90 -2.44 -13.62
CA THR A 58 3.28 -2.00 -13.77
C THR A 58 3.95 -1.89 -12.41
N ARG A 59 5.14 -2.49 -12.25
CA ARG A 59 5.95 -2.30 -11.03
C ARG A 59 6.69 -0.96 -11.13
N PRO A 60 6.58 -0.06 -10.13
CA PRO A 60 7.36 1.17 -10.11
C PRO A 60 8.85 0.87 -9.96
N ALA A 61 9.70 1.50 -10.78
CA ALA A 61 11.16 1.30 -10.74
C ALA A 61 11.81 1.78 -9.43
N THR A 62 11.18 2.72 -8.73
CA THR A 62 11.64 3.25 -7.44
C THR A 62 11.24 2.37 -6.26
N LEU A 63 10.43 1.33 -6.47
CA LEU A 63 9.86 0.52 -5.40
C LEU A 63 10.94 -0.17 -4.57
N ASP A 64 11.88 -0.86 -5.21
CA ASP A 64 12.90 -1.64 -4.49
C ASP A 64 13.78 -0.73 -3.61
N ALA A 65 14.18 0.43 -4.13
CA ALA A 65 14.95 1.41 -3.36
C ALA A 65 14.15 1.98 -2.18
N LEU A 66 12.86 2.29 -2.37
CA LEU A 66 12.01 2.80 -1.31
C LEU A 66 11.73 1.74 -0.25
N VAL A 67 11.55 0.48 -0.65
CA VAL A 67 11.38 -0.65 0.27
C VAL A 67 12.62 -0.80 1.14
N GLU A 68 13.82 -0.81 0.55
CA GLU A 68 15.07 -0.91 1.32
C GLU A 68 15.24 0.26 2.29
N GLN A 69 15.00 1.49 1.83
CA GLN A 69 15.10 2.67 2.67
C GLN A 69 14.11 2.62 3.84
N THR A 70 12.85 2.27 3.57
CA THR A 70 11.80 2.20 4.59
C THR A 70 12.05 1.04 5.55
N TRP A 71 12.52 -0.10 5.05
CA TRP A 71 12.87 -1.25 5.87
C TRP A 71 14.04 -0.94 6.80
N THR A 72 15.09 -0.29 6.29
CA THR A 72 16.23 0.17 7.10
C THR A 72 15.78 1.16 8.17
N TRP A 73 14.92 2.12 7.80
CA TRP A 73 14.37 3.10 8.74
C TRP A 73 13.54 2.42 9.84
N LEU A 74 12.69 1.45 9.50
CA LEU A 74 11.87 0.73 10.49
C LEU A 74 12.69 -0.09 11.49
N ASN A 75 13.79 -0.68 11.03
CA ASN A 75 14.66 -1.51 11.86
C ASN A 75 15.77 -0.73 12.56
N SER A 76 15.91 0.57 12.27
CA SER A 76 16.85 1.45 12.94
C SER A 76 16.27 1.94 14.27
N VAL A 77 17.06 1.79 15.33
CA VAL A 77 16.78 2.37 16.65
C VAL A 77 17.46 3.74 16.70
N ASP A 78 16.70 4.79 16.96
CA ASP A 78 17.26 6.13 17.21
C ASP A 78 17.72 6.28 18.66
N ASP A 79 18.47 7.36 18.95
CA ASP A 79 19.05 7.64 20.27
C ASP A 79 18.02 7.71 21.41
N THR A 80 16.73 7.77 21.08
CA THR A 80 15.61 7.77 22.02
C THR A 80 15.15 6.36 22.42
N GLY A 81 15.62 5.32 21.72
CA GLY A 81 15.18 3.94 21.89
C GLY A 81 13.76 3.66 21.38
N ALA A 82 13.15 4.60 20.65
CA ALA A 82 11.78 4.45 20.16
C ALA A 82 11.69 3.44 19.01
N ALA A 83 10.69 2.56 19.07
CA ALA A 83 10.38 1.65 17.98
C ALA A 83 9.53 2.35 16.91
N ARG A 84 9.96 2.27 15.65
CA ARG A 84 9.22 2.80 14.50
C ARG A 84 8.27 1.72 13.97
N ARG A 85 7.06 2.12 13.56
CA ARG A 85 6.07 1.21 12.98
C ARG A 85 5.29 1.90 11.86
N VAL A 86 5.07 1.19 10.76
CA VAL A 86 4.05 1.57 9.76
C VAL A 86 2.73 0.96 10.19
N VAL A 87 1.68 1.79 10.23
CA VAL A 87 0.30 1.34 10.40
C VAL A 87 -0.36 1.40 9.02
N THR A 88 -0.85 0.26 8.54
CA THR A 88 -1.44 0.14 7.20
C THR A 88 -2.95 0.26 7.29
N LEU A 89 -3.63 0.52 6.17
CA LEU A 89 -5.09 0.63 6.13
C LEU A 89 -5.81 -0.67 6.51
N GLY A 90 -5.11 -1.81 6.49
CA GLY A 90 -5.61 -3.11 6.94
C GLY A 90 -5.20 -3.49 8.37
N ASP A 91 -4.42 -2.67 9.06
CA ASP A 91 -3.98 -2.95 10.44
C ASP A 91 -5.14 -2.67 11.41
N PRO A 92 -5.47 -3.58 12.35
CA PRO A 92 -6.53 -3.38 13.34
C PRO A 92 -6.25 -2.21 14.30
N GLY A 93 -5.00 -1.74 14.36
CA GLY A 93 -4.59 -0.52 15.06
C GLY A 93 -4.77 0.77 14.25
N TYR A 94 -5.24 0.71 13.00
CA TYR A 94 -5.60 1.90 12.23
C TYR A 94 -6.93 2.46 12.74
N PRO A 95 -6.95 3.67 13.35
CA PRO A 95 -8.16 4.18 13.96
C PRO A 95 -9.25 4.41 12.90
N PRO A 96 -10.46 3.87 13.08
CA PRO A 96 -11.54 3.97 12.09
C PRO A 96 -11.94 5.42 11.81
N SER A 97 -11.82 6.30 12.81
CA SER A 97 -12.06 7.74 12.68
C SER A 97 -11.10 8.45 11.71
N LEU A 98 -9.88 7.93 11.54
CA LEU A 98 -8.92 8.40 10.54
C LEU A 98 -9.24 7.83 9.14
N LEU A 99 -9.96 6.72 9.10
CA LEU A 99 -10.45 6.06 7.88
C LEU A 99 -11.70 6.76 7.30
N GLU A 100 -12.48 7.41 8.16
CA GLU A 100 -13.70 8.17 7.85
C GLU A 100 -13.45 9.65 7.51
N LEU A 101 -12.26 10.18 7.80
CA LEU A 101 -11.84 11.49 7.30
C LEU A 101 -11.75 11.42 5.78
N SER A 102 -12.71 12.11 5.13
CA SER A 102 -12.72 12.31 3.70
C SER A 102 -11.58 13.27 3.33
N ASP A 103 -10.74 12.88 2.38
CA ASP A 103 -9.68 13.72 1.79
C ASP A 103 -10.30 14.78 0.86
#